data_AF-A0A7Z7LEK5-F1
#
_entry.id   AF-A0A7Z7LEK5-F1
#
_cell.length_a   1.000
_cell.length_b   1.000
_cell.length_c   1.000
_cell.angle_alpha   90.00
_cell.angle_beta   90.00
_cell.angle_gamma   90.00
#
_symmetry.space_group_name_H-M   'P 1'
#
loop_
_entity.id
_entity.type
_entity.pdbx_description
1 polymer ?
#
loop_
_entity_poly.entity_id
_entity_poly.type
_entity_poly.pdbx_seq_one_letter_code
_entity_poly.pdbx_strand_id
1 'polypeptide(L)'
;MRTRLIVVFSILLLFLTTSVLAYTLEDAQSVADRANSTVETLIASAEKTAEVLTENYKKLAETFKDSEYSLSLLEENYNRTIYILGTGLAETAFKISSAAIDKIATMGYKAVCYYIPITLGNQVFLIDPIIIIDD
;
A
#
# COMPACT_ATOMS: atom_id res chain seq x y z
N MET A 1 33.86 -44.60 -33.88
CA MET A 1 32.68 -43.77 -33.57
C MET A 1 32.63 -43.38 -32.07
N ARG A 2 33.70 -42.81 -31.48
CA ARG A 2 33.75 -42.47 -30.04
C ARG A 2 33.96 -40.97 -29.75
N THR A 3 34.44 -40.20 -30.72
CA THR A 3 34.71 -38.76 -30.57
C THR A 3 33.52 -37.86 -30.90
N ARG A 4 32.48 -38.36 -31.58
CA ARG A 4 31.28 -37.57 -31.91
C ARG A 4 30.26 -37.47 -30.77
N LEU A 5 30.34 -38.33 -29.76
CA LEU A 5 29.41 -38.33 -28.62
C LEU A 5 29.80 -37.31 -27.53
N ILE A 6 31.09 -36.98 -27.41
CA ILE A 6 31.58 -36.05 -26.38
C ILE A 6 31.25 -34.59 -26.75
N VAL A 7 31.32 -34.24 -28.03
CA VAL A 7 31.04 -32.87 -28.50
C VAL A 7 29.55 -32.51 -28.36
N VAL A 8 28.65 -33.47 -28.53
CA VAL A 8 27.19 -33.25 -28.42
C VAL A 8 26.77 -33.01 -26.96
N PHE A 9 27.43 -33.65 -25.99
CA PHE A 9 27.16 -33.41 -24.56
C PHE A 9 27.64 -32.03 -24.08
N SER A 10 28.73 -31.48 -24.65
CA SER A 10 29.23 -30.15 -24.27
C SER A 10 28.37 -28.99 -24.78
N ILE A 11 27.61 -29.16 -25.87
CA ILE A 11 26.74 -28.11 -26.42
C ILE A 11 25.41 -28.03 -25.66
N LEU A 12 24.93 -29.15 -25.09
CA LEU A 12 23.69 -29.17 -24.32
C LEU A 12 23.83 -28.48 -22.94
N LEU A 13 25.04 -28.46 -22.37
CA LEU A 13 25.35 -27.81 -21.09
C LEU A 13 25.41 -26.27 -21.19
N LEU A 14 25.63 -25.71 -22.38
CA LEU A 14 25.68 -24.26 -22.61
C LEU A 14 24.31 -23.58 -22.61
N PHE A 15 23.22 -24.35 -22.64
CA PHE A 15 21.84 -23.82 -22.57
C PHE A 15 21.25 -23.84 -21.16
N LEU A 16 21.98 -24.32 -20.15
CA LEU A 16 21.53 -24.34 -18.75
C LEU A 16 21.87 -23.05 -17.98
N THR A 17 22.55 -22.09 -18.61
CA THR A 17 22.58 -20.72 -18.07
C THR A 17 21.26 -20.05 -18.40
N THR A 18 20.19 -20.44 -17.72
CA THR A 18 19.08 -19.51 -17.52
C THR A 18 19.73 -18.29 -16.88
N SER A 19 19.89 -17.23 -17.67
CA SER A 19 20.20 -15.91 -17.16
C SER A 19 19.04 -15.52 -16.26
N VAL A 20 19.11 -15.99 -15.00
CA VAL A 20 18.48 -15.30 -13.88
C VAL A 20 19.11 -13.93 -13.95
N LEU A 21 18.40 -12.98 -14.56
CA LEU A 21 18.74 -11.58 -14.39
C LEU A 21 18.69 -11.36 -12.89
N ALA A 22 19.86 -11.23 -12.28
CA ALA A 22 19.97 -10.87 -10.89
C ALA A 22 19.32 -9.49 -10.77
N TYR A 23 18.17 -9.43 -10.10
CA TYR A 23 17.55 -8.16 -9.76
C TYR A 23 18.52 -7.40 -8.87
N THR A 24 18.63 -6.10 -9.13
CA THR A 24 19.46 -5.20 -8.33
C THR A 24 18.67 -4.65 -7.16
N LEU A 25 19.37 -4.07 -6.17
CA LEU A 25 18.73 -3.37 -5.06
C LEU A 25 17.91 -2.17 -5.58
N GLU A 26 18.37 -1.55 -6.67
CA GLU A 26 17.66 -0.45 -7.34
C GLU A 26 16.31 -0.91 -7.94
N ASP A 27 16.25 -2.13 -8.49
CA ASP A 27 14.99 -2.70 -8.99
C ASP A 27 13.98 -2.91 -7.85
N ALA A 28 14.45 -3.42 -6.71
CA ALA A 28 13.64 -3.60 -5.51
C ALA A 28 13.17 -2.25 -4.96
N GLN A 29 14.06 -1.25 -4.90
CA GLN A 29 13.73 0.11 -4.45
C GLN A 29 12.67 0.74 -5.35
N SER A 30 12.78 0.56 -6.67
CA SER A 30 11.77 1.03 -7.61
C SER A 30 10.39 0.41 -7.39
N VAL A 31 10.32 -0.85 -6.94
CA VAL A 31 9.04 -1.47 -6.54
C VAL A 31 8.50 -0.81 -5.26
N ALA A 32 9.34 -0.62 -4.25
CA ALA A 32 8.95 0.04 -3.00
C ALA A 32 8.46 1.47 -3.22
N ASP A 33 9.18 2.27 -3.99
CA ASP A 33 8.84 3.66 -4.29
C ASP A 33 7.51 3.77 -5.02
N ARG A 34 7.24 2.90 -5.99
CA ARG A 34 5.95 2.87 -6.70
C ARG A 34 4.79 2.49 -5.79
N ALA A 35 5.00 1.51 -4.91
CA ALA A 35 4.00 1.11 -3.93
C ALA A 35 3.68 2.27 -2.97
N ASN A 36 4.73 2.89 -2.41
CA ASN A 36 4.59 4.02 -1.49
C ASN A 36 3.93 5.23 -2.16
N SER A 37 4.32 5.59 -3.39
CA SER A 37 3.69 6.69 -4.14
C SER A 37 2.19 6.43 -4.40
N THR A 38 1.81 5.17 -4.64
CA THR A 38 0.39 4.79 -4.77
C THR A 38 -0.34 4.95 -3.44
N VAL A 39 0.26 4.51 -2.33
CA VAL A 39 -0.28 4.68 -0.98
C VAL A 39 -0.43 6.16 -0.61
N GLU A 40 0.56 7.00 -0.90
CA GLU A 40 0.51 8.45 -0.70
C GLU A 40 -0.65 9.09 -1.47
N THR A 41 -0.87 8.67 -2.71
CA THR A 41 -2.01 9.14 -3.52
C THR A 41 -3.35 8.76 -2.89
N LEU A 42 -3.47 7.54 -2.35
CA LEU A 42 -4.66 7.09 -1.64
C LEU A 42 -4.90 7.89 -0.35
N ILE A 43 -3.84 8.16 0.41
CA ILE A 43 -3.89 9.00 1.62
C ILE A 43 -4.42 10.38 1.26
N ALA A 44 -3.81 11.06 0.29
CA ALA A 44 -4.23 12.41 -0.12
C ALA A 44 -5.69 12.45 -0.60
N SER A 45 -6.14 11.40 -1.30
CA SER A 45 -7.54 11.28 -1.74
C SER A 45 -8.50 11.09 -0.55
N ALA A 46 -8.11 10.27 0.43
CA ALA A 46 -8.90 10.06 1.63
C ALA A 46 -8.97 11.30 2.52
N GLU A 47 -7.85 12.02 2.70
CA GLU A 47 -7.79 13.28 3.43
C GLU A 47 -8.75 14.31 2.84
N LYS A 48 -8.68 14.53 1.53
CA LYS A 48 -9.61 15.43 0.81
C LYS A 48 -11.08 15.01 0.98
N THR A 49 -11.35 13.71 0.95
CA THR A 49 -12.71 13.19 1.16
C THR A 49 -13.18 13.45 2.59
N ALA A 50 -12.31 13.22 3.58
CA ALA A 50 -12.59 13.46 4.99
C ALA A 50 -12.82 14.95 5.28
N GLU A 51 -12.07 15.86 4.63
CA GLU A 51 -12.29 17.30 4.70
C GLU A 51 -13.71 17.68 4.26
N VAL A 52 -14.13 17.23 3.07
CA VAL A 52 -15.49 17.49 2.55
C VAL A 52 -16.57 16.94 3.47
N LEU A 53 -16.40 15.72 3.97
CA LEU A 53 -17.34 15.13 4.94
C LEU A 53 -17.42 15.95 6.24
N THR A 54 -16.28 16.43 6.73
CA THR A 54 -16.18 17.23 7.95
C THR A 54 -16.82 18.61 7.78
N GLU A 55 -16.63 19.26 6.63
CA GLU A 55 -17.30 20.53 6.33
C GLU A 55 -18.83 20.37 6.25
N ASN A 56 -19.30 19.30 5.60
CA ASN A 56 -20.73 19.00 5.51
C ASN A 56 -21.33 18.71 6.89
N TYR A 57 -20.63 17.94 7.72
CA TYR A 57 -20.99 17.70 9.11
C TYR A 57 -21.14 19.03 9.87
N LYS A 58 -20.14 19.92 9.82
CA LYS A 58 -20.19 21.22 10.52
C LYS A 58 -21.38 22.08 10.09
N LYS A 59 -21.68 22.13 8.79
CA LYS A 59 -22.84 22.89 8.27
C LYS A 59 -24.17 22.33 8.75
N LEU A 60 -24.32 21.00 8.73
CA LEU A 60 -25.53 20.33 9.20
C LEU A 60 -25.67 20.43 10.73
N ALA A 61 -24.58 20.33 11.48
CA ALA A 61 -24.58 20.47 12.93
C ALA A 61 -25.10 21.86 13.37
N GLU A 62 -24.69 22.93 12.69
CA GLU A 62 -25.24 24.27 12.96
C GLU A 62 -26.74 24.36 12.67
N THR A 63 -27.21 23.65 11.66
CA THR A 63 -28.64 23.61 11.28
C THR A 63 -29.49 22.87 12.33
N PHE A 64 -28.93 21.81 12.92
CA PHE A 64 -29.61 20.97 13.90
C PHE A 64 -29.30 21.33 15.36
N LYS A 65 -28.63 22.46 15.63
CA LYS A 65 -28.09 22.79 16.95
C LYS A 65 -29.10 22.75 18.11
N ASP A 66 -30.38 23.02 17.81
CA ASP A 66 -31.46 23.04 18.80
C ASP A 66 -32.16 21.67 18.97
N SER A 67 -31.73 20.64 18.22
CA SER A 67 -32.26 19.28 18.26
C SER A 67 -31.17 18.29 18.68
N GLU A 68 -31.12 17.98 19.97
CA GLU A 68 -30.17 17.02 20.53
C GLU A 68 -30.21 15.66 19.82
N TYR A 69 -31.41 15.14 19.54
CA TYR A 69 -31.58 13.87 18.83
C TYR A 69 -31.04 13.91 17.39
N SER A 70 -31.28 15.01 16.65
CA SER A 70 -30.78 15.14 15.28
C SER A 70 -29.27 15.31 15.24
N LEU A 71 -28.70 16.05 16.21
CA LEU A 71 -27.25 16.18 16.37
C LEU A 71 -26.59 14.84 16.68
N SER A 72 -27.12 14.07 17.63
CA SER A 72 -26.54 12.77 18.00
C SER A 72 -26.54 11.80 16.83
N LEU A 73 -27.63 11.75 16.05
CA LEU A 73 -27.72 10.91 14.86
C LEU A 73 -26.77 11.38 13.75
N LEU A 74 -26.60 12.69 13.59
CA LEU A 74 -25.65 13.25 12.63
C LEU A 74 -24.20 12.90 13.01
N GLU A 75 -23.84 13.03 14.28
CA GLU A 75 -22.51 12.71 14.80
C GLU A 75 -22.19 11.21 14.64
N GLU A 76 -23.14 10.33 14.99
CA GLU A 76 -22.99 8.89 14.79
C GLU A 76 -22.71 8.55 13.32
N ASN A 77 -23.50 9.13 12.40
CA ASN A 77 -23.32 8.90 10.96
C ASN A 77 -21.98 9.45 10.44
N TYR A 78 -21.56 10.63 10.91
CA TYR A 78 -20.26 11.20 10.56
C TYR A 78 -19.12 10.29 11.03
N ASN A 79 -19.13 9.87 12.30
CA ASN A 79 -18.12 8.99 12.88
C ASN A 79 -18.04 7.67 12.13
N ARG A 80 -19.19 7.05 11.81
CA ARG A 80 -19.24 5.81 11.05
C ARG A 80 -18.69 5.98 9.63
N THR A 81 -19.01 7.08 8.97
CA THR A 81 -18.54 7.34 7.59
C THR A 81 -17.02 7.55 7.55
N ILE A 82 -16.48 8.31 8.50
CA ILE A 82 -15.03 8.50 8.64
C ILE A 82 -14.34 7.17 8.95
N TYR A 83 -14.93 6.35 9.84
CA TYR A 83 -14.40 5.02 10.15
C TYR A 83 -14.29 4.15 8.90
N ILE A 84 -15.37 4.04 8.11
CA ILE A 84 -15.39 3.25 6.87
C ILE A 84 -14.34 3.74 5.86
N LEU A 85 -14.20 5.07 5.72
CA LEU A 85 -13.19 5.68 4.85
C LEU A 85 -11.78 5.28 5.29
N GLY A 86 -11.47 5.40 6.58
CA GLY A 86 -10.15 5.10 7.12
C GLY A 86 -9.82 3.61 7.09
N THR A 87 -10.76 2.72 7.41
CA THR A 87 -10.55 1.26 7.29
C THR A 87 -10.37 0.85 5.84
N GLY A 88 -11.15 1.42 4.92
CA GLY A 88 -11.00 1.14 3.49
C GLY A 88 -9.65 1.59 2.92
N LEU A 89 -9.14 2.74 3.38
CA LEU A 89 -7.78 3.20 3.07
C LEU A 89 -6.74 2.22 3.59
N ALA A 90 -6.80 1.86 4.88
CA ALA A 90 -5.84 0.96 5.52
C ALA A 90 -5.82 -0.41 4.84
N GLU A 91 -6.98 -1.00 4.55
CA GLU A 91 -7.08 -2.29 3.85
C GLU A 91 -6.50 -2.25 2.44
N THR A 92 -6.72 -1.14 1.71
CA THR A 92 -6.21 -0.99 0.35
C THR A 92 -4.69 -0.79 0.35
N ALA A 93 -4.19 0.05 1.26
CA ALA A 93 -2.76 0.26 1.45
C ALA A 93 -2.06 -1.04 1.83
N PHE A 94 -2.61 -1.81 2.78
CA PHE A 94 -2.08 -3.11 3.17
C PHE A 94 -1.95 -4.07 1.98
N LYS A 95 -2.95 -4.16 1.10
CA LYS A 95 -2.90 -5.00 -0.10
C LYS A 95 -1.77 -4.58 -1.05
N ILE A 96 -1.60 -3.28 -1.27
CA ILE A 96 -0.53 -2.73 -2.12
C ILE A 96 0.84 -3.08 -1.52
N SER A 97 1.01 -2.80 -0.24
CA SER A 97 2.26 -3.03 0.49
C SER A 97 2.62 -4.51 0.56
N SER A 98 1.66 -5.39 0.86
CA SER A 98 1.86 -6.84 0.87
C SER A 98 2.29 -7.35 -0.51
N ALA A 99 1.61 -6.91 -1.59
CA ALA A 99 1.97 -7.32 -2.94
C ALA A 99 3.38 -6.83 -3.35
N ALA A 100 3.75 -5.63 -2.93
CA ALA A 100 5.08 -5.08 -3.17
C ALA A 100 6.17 -5.82 -2.38
N ILE A 101 5.92 -6.15 -1.10
CA ILE A 101 6.82 -6.96 -0.28
C ILE A 101 7.02 -8.35 -0.89
N ASP A 102 5.94 -9.02 -1.32
CA ASP A 102 6.03 -10.32 -1.99
C ASP A 102 6.89 -10.22 -3.26
N LYS A 103 6.68 -9.16 -4.05
CA LYS A 103 7.47 -8.93 -5.26
C LYS A 103 8.95 -8.70 -4.94
N ILE A 104 9.27 -7.89 -3.95
CA ILE A 104 10.64 -7.63 -3.49
C ILE A 104 11.30 -8.93 -2.98
N ALA A 105 10.55 -9.78 -2.28
CA ALA A 105 11.02 -11.10 -1.84
C ALA A 105 11.38 -12.01 -3.03
N THR A 106 10.59 -12.00 -4.11
CA THR A 106 10.95 -12.75 -5.34
C THR A 106 12.21 -12.22 -6.03
N MET A 107 12.61 -10.98 -5.75
CA MET A 107 13.85 -10.38 -6.24
C MET A 107 15.07 -10.75 -5.37
N GLY A 108 14.85 -11.41 -4.23
CA GLY A 108 15.91 -11.78 -3.29
C GLY A 108 16.17 -10.75 -2.18
N TYR A 109 15.30 -9.74 -2.06
CA TYR A 109 15.41 -8.67 -1.05
C TYR A 109 14.29 -8.75 0.00
N LYS A 110 14.43 -8.01 1.09
CA LYS A 110 13.53 -7.93 2.24
C LYS A 110 13.03 -6.50 2.41
N ALA A 111 11.72 -6.39 2.59
CA ALA A 111 11.05 -5.14 2.93
C ALA A 111 10.07 -5.36 4.07
N VAL A 112 9.80 -4.31 4.84
CA VAL A 112 8.87 -4.30 5.97
C VAL A 112 8.01 -3.05 5.95
N CYS A 113 6.84 -3.11 6.59
CA CYS A 113 6.00 -1.93 6.83
C CYS A 113 6.55 -1.12 8.02
N TYR A 114 6.49 0.21 7.93
CA TYR A 114 6.92 1.11 9.03
C TYR A 114 5.81 1.95 9.67
N TYR A 115 4.54 1.70 9.31
CA TYR A 115 3.31 2.24 9.91
C TYR A 115 3.29 3.76 10.22
N ILE A 116 2.55 4.53 9.44
CA ILE A 116 2.36 5.98 9.66
C ILE A 116 0.94 6.30 10.17
N PRO A 117 0.79 7.20 11.16
CA PRO A 117 -0.53 7.65 11.60
C PRO A 117 -1.08 8.73 10.67
N ILE A 118 -2.28 8.52 10.15
CA ILE A 118 -3.04 9.47 9.32
C ILE A 118 -4.32 9.85 10.05
N THR A 119 -4.61 11.15 10.11
CA THR A 119 -5.84 11.67 10.73
C THR A 119 -6.88 11.93 9.64
N LEU A 120 -8.04 11.29 9.73
CA LEU A 120 -9.19 11.54 8.86
C LEU A 120 -10.35 12.00 9.74
N GLY A 121 -10.85 13.22 9.51
CA GLY A 121 -11.89 13.81 10.34
C GLY A 121 -11.45 13.90 11.81
N ASN A 122 -12.13 13.17 12.69
CA ASN A 122 -11.84 13.09 14.13
C ASN A 122 -11.17 11.78 14.56
N GLN A 123 -10.69 10.95 13.63
CA GLN A 123 -10.14 9.62 13.90
C GLN A 123 -8.74 9.46 13.31
N VAL A 124 -7.95 8.57 13.92
CA VAL A 124 -6.58 8.26 13.50
C VAL A 124 -6.50 6.81 13.03
N PHE A 125 -5.85 6.61 11.88
CA PHE A 125 -5.66 5.30 11.24
C PHE A 125 -4.17 5.07 11.00
N LEU A 126 -3.72 3.83 11.19
CA LEU A 126 -2.36 3.42 10.83
C LEU A 126 -2.36 2.92 9.38
N ILE A 127 -1.48 3.49 8.56
CA ILE A 127 -1.30 3.12 7.15
C ILE A 127 0.08 2.51 6.98
N ASP A 128 0.22 1.59 6.02
CA ASP A 128 1.33 0.63 5.97
C ASP A 128 2.33 0.88 4.82
N PRO A 129 3.01 2.04 4.68
CA PRO A 129 4.08 2.16 3.70
C PRO A 129 5.25 1.22 4.02
N ILE A 130 6.08 0.93 3.00
CA ILE A 130 7.15 -0.06 3.08
C ILE A 130 8.54 0.54 2.94
N ILE A 131 9.52 -0.13 3.53
CA ILE A 131 10.94 0.20 3.43
C ILE A 131 11.76 -1.08 3.23
N ILE A 132 12.81 -1.02 2.41
CA ILE A 132 13.76 -2.11 2.23
C ILE A 132 14.72 -2.14 3.43
N ILE A 133 15.05 -3.33 3.92
CA ILE A 133 15.90 -3.53 5.12
C ILE A 133 17.18 -4.33 4.85
N ASP A 134 17.49 -4.59 3.58
CA ASP A 134 18.78 -5.19 3.21
C ASP A 134 19.83 -4.10 2.98
N ASP A 135 21.07 -4.40 3.37
CA ASP A 135 22.27 -3.57 3.24
C ASP A 135 22.89 -3.63 1.82
#